data_AF-A0A2S9Y0B8-F1
#
_entry.id   AF-A0A2S9Y0B8-F1
#
_cell.length_a   1.000
_cell.length_b   1.000
_cell.length_c   1.000
_cell.angle_alpha   90.00
_cell.angle_beta   90.00
_cell.angle_gamma   90.00
#
_symmetry.space_group_name_H-M   'P 1'
#
loop_
_entity.id
_entity.type
_entity.pdbx_description
1 polymer ?
#
loop_
_entity_poly.entity_id
_entity_poly.type
_entity_poly.pdbx_seq_one_letter_code
_entity_poly.pdbx_strand_id
1 'polypeptide(L)'
;MQIAANTTGMTAGMSVATDKHGHDYCVVVVKGTFDTDARGHMTLAGEQAPLILTDEHYGDPEISCIRYECEFAPEKPHAEVLVVGKAIPPGGRPASATTVRLDVEGCTKDIRVTGERRWVRSLGGVVPSAPVPFTEMLLTYDRAFGGQDDSRGQGAVAVEARNLHGVGYNPHRTVAQLDGSRLPNLERPDQPMTGPRDRLDPVGFGVLGRAYQQRLAYAGTYDQRWLDDVCPFLPEDFDARYFMSAPQDQWFPHFLGGERIRCVHMANEPVVQYVLPSMHVPIAFCFRDREIVQLGICDTVLVEPACHRAMLLWRTRVRLGKKLGDLRSVLVGPQPPKQAPLLGYRGGKPHFRTLGSALAWIRERSRTDQT
;
A
#
# COMPACT_ATOMS: atom_id res chain seq x y z
N MET A 1 9.17 -10.83 23.03
CA MET A 1 8.24 -10.83 21.88
C MET A 1 9.08 -10.87 20.62
N GLN A 2 9.00 -11.96 19.85
CA GLN A 2 9.77 -12.18 18.62
C GLN A 2 8.99 -13.08 17.65
N ILE A 3 9.30 -13.03 16.35
CA ILE A 3 8.83 -14.05 15.41
C ILE A 3 9.77 -15.25 15.57
N ALA A 4 9.27 -16.36 16.11
CA ALA A 4 10.08 -17.54 16.40
C ALA A 4 10.16 -18.52 15.21
N ALA A 5 9.17 -18.48 14.31
CA ALA A 5 9.16 -19.27 13.09
C ALA A 5 8.33 -18.57 12.00
N ASN A 6 8.76 -18.71 10.75
CA ASN A 6 8.02 -18.30 9.58
C ASN A 6 8.14 -19.39 8.50
N THR A 7 7.04 -20.08 8.21
CA THR A 7 7.00 -21.23 7.27
C THR A 7 6.43 -20.85 5.90
N THR A 8 6.14 -19.57 5.67
CA THR A 8 5.43 -19.11 4.47
C THR A 8 6.31 -18.96 3.22
N GLY A 9 7.64 -18.88 3.39
CA GLY A 9 8.55 -18.44 2.32
C GLY A 9 8.50 -16.93 2.04
N MET A 10 7.66 -16.18 2.74
CA MET A 10 7.49 -14.74 2.63
C MET A 10 8.26 -14.00 3.75
N THR A 11 8.35 -12.68 3.68
CA THR A 11 8.91 -11.87 4.77
C THR A 11 7.85 -11.60 5.83
N ALA A 12 8.21 -11.61 7.11
CA ALA A 12 7.29 -11.28 8.20
C ALA A 12 7.96 -10.37 9.23
N GLY A 13 7.18 -9.49 9.83
CA GLY A 13 7.63 -8.56 10.84
C GLY A 13 6.52 -8.23 11.81
N MET A 14 6.88 -7.58 12.91
CA MET A 14 5.90 -7.14 13.92
C MET A 14 6.24 -5.76 14.46
N SER A 15 5.21 -5.04 14.87
CA SER A 15 5.31 -3.79 15.62
C SER A 15 4.35 -3.81 16.81
N VAL A 16 4.50 -2.83 17.70
CA VAL A 16 3.49 -2.51 18.72
C VAL A 16 2.82 -1.21 18.30
N ALA A 17 1.49 -1.21 18.32
CA ALA A 17 0.70 -0.01 18.07
C ALA A 17 -0.35 0.16 19.17
N THR A 18 -0.58 1.40 19.58
CA THR A 18 -1.60 1.76 20.56
C THR A 18 -2.82 2.32 19.84
N ASP A 19 -4.01 1.84 20.17
CA ASP A 19 -5.25 2.40 19.63
C ASP A 19 -5.67 3.70 20.33
N LYS A 20 -6.78 4.31 19.85
CA LYS A 20 -7.34 5.53 20.44
C LYS A 20 -7.88 5.37 21.87
N HIS A 21 -8.01 4.14 22.36
CA HIS A 21 -8.42 3.84 23.73
C HIS A 21 -7.22 3.50 24.63
N GLY A 22 -5.99 3.69 24.15
CA GLY A 22 -4.77 3.40 24.91
C GLY A 22 -4.48 1.90 25.03
N HIS A 23 -5.04 1.07 24.16
CA HIS A 23 -4.82 -0.37 24.17
C HIS A 23 -3.67 -0.73 23.22
N ASP A 24 -2.66 -1.43 23.74
CA ASP A 24 -1.56 -1.90 22.92
C ASP A 24 -1.94 -3.17 22.14
N TYR A 25 -1.47 -3.24 20.90
CA TYR A 25 -1.62 -4.36 20.00
C TYR A 25 -0.26 -4.78 19.45
N CYS A 26 -0.02 -6.09 19.38
CA CYS A 26 1.04 -6.62 18.51
C CYS A 26 0.45 -6.76 17.11
N VAL A 27 0.98 -5.99 16.18
CA VAL A 27 0.61 -6.01 14.76
C VAL A 27 1.63 -6.88 14.06
N VAL A 28 1.17 -7.86 13.29
CA VAL A 28 2.00 -8.73 12.48
C VAL A 28 1.67 -8.48 11.02
N VAL A 29 2.71 -8.26 10.22
CA VAL A 29 2.61 -8.05 8.78
C VAL A 29 3.44 -9.11 8.10
N VAL A 30 2.84 -9.77 7.11
CA VAL A 30 3.50 -10.75 6.25
C VAL A 30 3.44 -10.21 4.84
N LYS A 31 4.59 -10.12 4.16
CA LYS A 31 4.73 -9.59 2.81
C LYS A 31 5.27 -10.67 1.88
N GLY A 32 4.50 -10.99 0.86
CA GLY A 32 4.95 -11.85 -0.23
C GLY A 32 5.21 -11.03 -1.48
N THR A 33 6.36 -11.26 -2.11
CA THR A 33 6.72 -10.78 -3.45
C THR A 33 6.42 -11.86 -4.47
N PHE A 34 5.71 -11.51 -5.53
CA PHE A 34 5.26 -12.40 -6.58
C PHE A 34 5.66 -11.88 -7.95
N ASP A 35 6.11 -12.79 -8.80
CA ASP A 35 6.24 -12.55 -10.24
C ASP A 35 4.93 -12.97 -10.92
N THR A 36 4.52 -12.23 -11.96
CA THR A 36 3.32 -12.54 -12.76
C THR A 36 3.70 -12.94 -14.18
N ASP A 37 3.06 -13.98 -14.70
CA ASP A 37 3.23 -14.38 -16.11
C ASP A 37 2.29 -13.59 -17.05
N ALA A 38 2.39 -13.86 -18.35
CA ALA A 38 1.54 -13.23 -19.37
C ALA A 38 0.03 -13.53 -19.20
N ARG A 39 -0.35 -14.58 -18.47
CA ARG A 39 -1.74 -14.95 -18.14
C ARG A 39 -2.20 -14.36 -16.80
N GLY A 40 -1.29 -13.72 -16.08
CA GLY A 40 -1.50 -13.14 -14.77
C GLY A 40 -1.34 -14.13 -13.63
N HIS A 41 -0.87 -15.34 -13.88
CA HIS A 41 -0.63 -16.28 -12.80
C HIS A 41 0.56 -15.81 -11.97
N MET A 42 0.32 -15.65 -10.68
CA MET A 42 1.30 -15.16 -9.73
C MET A 42 2.04 -16.32 -9.06
N THR A 43 3.37 -16.28 -9.09
CA THR A 43 4.24 -17.25 -8.41
C THR A 43 5.10 -16.52 -7.40
N LEU A 44 5.30 -17.09 -6.21
CA LEU A 44 6.16 -16.50 -5.19
C LEU A 44 7.58 -16.36 -5.74
N ALA A 45 8.12 -15.14 -5.69
CA ALA A 45 9.44 -14.82 -6.21
C ALA A 45 10.54 -15.54 -5.42
N GLY A 46 11.63 -15.92 -6.09
CA GLY A 46 12.78 -16.56 -5.44
C GLY A 46 13.49 -15.64 -4.43
N GLU A 47 13.43 -14.33 -4.66
CA GLU A 47 13.90 -13.30 -3.75
C GLU A 47 12.72 -12.45 -3.26
N GLN A 48 12.59 -12.32 -1.94
CA GLN A 48 11.50 -11.57 -1.31
C GLN A 48 11.96 -10.15 -0.98
N ALA A 49 11.15 -9.16 -1.36
CA ALA A 49 11.42 -7.78 -0.99
C ALA A 49 11.26 -7.59 0.52
N PRO A 50 12.15 -6.83 1.19
CA PRO A 50 12.05 -6.58 2.62
C PRO A 50 10.78 -5.80 2.96
N LEU A 51 10.40 -5.86 4.25
CA LEU A 51 9.36 -5.00 4.79
C LEU A 51 9.84 -3.56 4.84
N ILE A 52 8.96 -2.62 4.49
CA ILE A 52 9.24 -1.19 4.52
C ILE A 52 8.99 -0.67 5.94
N LEU A 53 10.08 -0.34 6.64
CA LEU A 53 10.04 0.12 8.04
C LEU A 53 9.81 1.63 8.15
N THR A 54 10.24 2.37 7.15
CA THR A 54 10.16 3.83 7.04
C THR A 54 9.79 4.18 5.60
N ASP A 55 9.00 5.24 5.41
CA ASP A 55 8.56 5.67 4.08
C ASP A 55 9.78 5.85 3.15
N GLU A 56 9.74 5.20 2.00
CA GLU A 56 10.72 5.35 0.92
C GLU A 56 10.17 6.34 -0.10
N HIS A 57 10.95 7.37 -0.43
CA HIS A 57 10.54 8.42 -1.35
C HIS A 57 11.19 8.25 -2.73
N TYR A 58 10.62 8.86 -3.77
CA TYR A 58 11.22 8.88 -5.11
C TYR A 58 12.53 9.68 -5.19
N GLY A 59 12.79 10.54 -4.20
CA GLY A 59 14.00 11.32 -4.05
C GLY A 59 14.11 11.84 -2.62
N ASP A 60 14.38 13.14 -2.48
CA ASP A 60 14.44 13.80 -1.17
C ASP A 60 13.09 13.75 -0.44
N PRO A 61 13.01 13.20 0.79
CA PRO A 61 11.77 13.12 1.56
C PRO A 61 11.05 14.45 1.81
N GLU A 62 11.76 15.58 1.82
CA GLU A 62 11.14 16.89 2.07
C GLU A 62 10.27 17.38 0.91
N ILE A 63 10.60 16.97 -0.31
CA ILE A 63 10.02 17.55 -1.53
C ILE A 63 9.44 16.52 -2.50
N SER A 64 9.73 15.23 -2.32
CA SER A 64 9.28 14.18 -3.24
C SER A 64 8.20 13.27 -2.65
N CYS A 65 7.38 12.70 -3.53
CA CYS A 65 6.32 11.80 -3.13
C CYS A 65 6.85 10.48 -2.55
N ILE A 66 6.04 9.86 -1.70
CA ILE A 66 6.29 8.51 -1.17
C ILE A 66 6.14 7.50 -2.31
N ARG A 67 7.15 6.64 -2.46
CA ARG A 67 7.16 5.49 -3.37
C ARG A 67 6.60 4.24 -2.68
N TYR A 68 7.09 3.93 -1.48
CA TYR A 68 6.56 2.87 -0.62
C TYR A 68 6.33 3.41 0.80
N GLU A 69 5.13 3.22 1.35
CA GLU A 69 4.83 3.62 2.73
C GLU A 69 5.28 2.54 3.71
N CYS A 70 5.58 2.94 4.95
CA CYS A 70 5.75 2.06 6.09
C CYS A 70 4.59 1.05 6.17
N GLU A 71 4.93 -0.23 6.22
CA GLU A 71 3.96 -1.33 6.11
C GLU A 71 3.34 -1.71 7.47
N PHE A 72 3.63 -0.97 8.55
CA PHE A 72 3.16 -1.26 9.91
C PHE A 72 1.98 -0.41 10.36
N ALA A 73 1.08 -0.06 9.43
CA ALA A 73 -0.24 0.48 9.79
C ALA A 73 -0.91 -0.43 10.84
N PRO A 74 -1.48 0.12 11.94
CA PRO A 74 -2.07 -0.69 13.01
C PRO A 74 -3.22 -1.58 12.53
N GLU A 75 -4.05 -1.05 11.64
CA GLU A 75 -5.14 -1.73 10.97
C GLU A 75 -5.48 -1.00 9.66
N LYS A 76 -6.12 -1.71 8.72
CA LYS A 76 -6.72 -1.13 7.52
C LYS A 76 -8.17 -1.61 7.41
N PRO A 77 -9.16 -0.70 7.35
CA PRO A 77 -10.58 -1.08 7.30
C PRO A 77 -11.04 -1.60 5.93
N HIS A 78 -10.24 -1.40 4.88
CA HIS A 78 -10.49 -1.87 3.52
C HIS A 78 -9.23 -2.49 2.95
N ALA A 79 -9.39 -3.32 1.92
CA ALA A 79 -8.28 -3.68 1.07
C ALA A 79 -8.00 -2.55 0.06
N GLU A 80 -6.76 -2.44 -0.42
CA GLU A 80 -6.40 -1.43 -1.41
C GLU A 80 -5.42 -1.94 -2.47
N VAL A 81 -5.44 -1.29 -3.64
CA VAL A 81 -4.45 -1.50 -4.70
C VAL A 81 -3.64 -0.23 -4.90
N LEU A 82 -2.32 -0.35 -4.90
CA LEU A 82 -1.36 0.70 -5.21
C LEU A 82 -0.59 0.33 -6.47
N VAL A 83 -0.25 1.33 -7.29
CA VAL A 83 0.65 1.13 -8.44
C VAL A 83 1.90 1.98 -8.26
N VAL A 84 3.05 1.33 -8.33
CA VAL A 84 4.35 1.98 -8.48
C VAL A 84 4.81 1.74 -9.91
N GLY A 85 4.82 2.78 -10.73
CA GLY A 85 5.10 2.59 -12.15
C GLY A 85 5.23 3.87 -12.97
N LYS A 86 5.29 3.66 -14.28
CA LYS A 86 5.39 4.69 -15.29
C LYS A 86 4.26 4.49 -16.31
N ALA A 87 3.81 5.56 -16.94
CA ALA A 87 3.10 5.49 -18.20
C ALA A 87 4.09 5.18 -19.31
N ILE A 88 3.78 4.17 -20.12
CA ILE A 88 4.57 3.73 -21.27
C ILE A 88 3.64 3.72 -22.49
N PRO A 89 3.79 4.65 -23.45
CA PRO A 89 2.96 4.66 -24.64
C PRO A 89 3.11 3.36 -25.47
N PRO A 90 2.03 2.93 -26.15
CA PRO A 90 2.03 1.70 -26.93
C PRO A 90 3.17 1.61 -27.95
N GLY A 91 3.80 0.45 -28.03
CA GLY A 91 4.87 0.16 -29.00
C GLY A 91 6.19 0.90 -28.73
N GLY A 92 6.37 1.48 -27.54
CA GLY A 92 7.62 2.15 -27.13
C GLY A 92 7.96 3.40 -27.95
N ARG A 93 7.00 3.94 -28.70
CA ARG A 93 7.20 5.13 -29.55
C ARG A 93 6.91 6.40 -28.74
N PRO A 94 7.69 7.48 -28.94
CA PRO A 94 7.39 8.76 -28.32
C PRO A 94 5.95 9.20 -28.64
N ALA A 95 5.18 9.52 -27.60
CA ALA A 95 3.81 10.01 -27.74
C ALA A 95 3.62 11.30 -26.96
N SER A 96 2.78 12.19 -27.48
CA SER A 96 2.40 13.45 -26.82
C SER A 96 1.47 13.23 -25.64
N ALA A 97 0.68 12.16 -25.67
CA ALA A 97 -0.16 11.73 -24.58
C ALA A 97 -0.44 10.22 -24.69
N THR A 98 -0.70 9.57 -23.57
CA THR A 98 -1.27 8.22 -23.49
C THR A 98 -2.28 8.17 -22.36
N THR A 99 -3.20 7.21 -22.38
CA THR A 99 -4.07 6.92 -21.24
C THR A 99 -3.58 5.65 -20.58
N VAL A 100 -3.40 5.68 -19.27
CA VAL A 100 -3.10 4.50 -18.45
C VAL A 100 -4.35 4.12 -17.67
N ARG A 101 -4.53 2.82 -17.43
CA ARG A 101 -5.69 2.28 -16.71
C ARG A 101 -5.26 1.30 -15.64
N LEU A 102 -5.80 1.46 -14.43
CA LEU A 102 -5.90 0.39 -13.44
C LEU A 102 -7.31 -0.18 -13.50
N ASP A 103 -7.44 -1.49 -13.64
CA ASP A 103 -8.70 -2.23 -13.64
C ASP A 103 -8.61 -3.36 -12.60
N VAL A 104 -9.46 -3.32 -11.59
CA VAL A 104 -9.52 -4.33 -10.53
C VAL A 104 -10.93 -4.88 -10.52
N GLU A 105 -11.10 -6.12 -10.99
CA GLU A 105 -12.41 -6.77 -11.11
C GLU A 105 -13.48 -5.89 -11.81
N GLY A 106 -13.07 -5.13 -12.85
CA GLY A 106 -13.96 -4.25 -13.60
C GLY A 106 -14.17 -2.85 -12.99
N CYS A 107 -13.70 -2.59 -11.77
CA CYS A 107 -13.55 -1.24 -11.26
C CYS A 107 -12.36 -0.58 -11.95
N THR A 108 -12.60 0.47 -12.73
CA THR A 108 -11.57 1.10 -13.57
C THR A 108 -11.25 2.52 -13.15
N LYS A 109 -9.96 2.86 -13.24
CA LYS A 109 -9.45 4.21 -13.07
C LYS A 109 -8.52 4.56 -14.21
N ASP A 110 -8.90 5.59 -14.96
CA ASP A 110 -8.16 6.10 -16.10
C ASP A 110 -7.47 7.40 -15.75
N ILE A 111 -6.20 7.52 -16.12
CA ILE A 111 -5.45 8.76 -16.05
C ILE A 111 -4.89 9.06 -17.44
N ARG A 112 -5.21 10.26 -17.95
CA ARG A 112 -4.55 10.80 -19.14
C ARG A 112 -3.20 11.33 -18.72
N VAL A 113 -2.15 10.83 -19.37
CA VAL A 113 -0.77 11.25 -19.15
C VAL A 113 -0.31 12.04 -20.36
N THR A 114 -0.16 13.33 -20.20
CA THR A 114 0.27 14.27 -21.24
C THR A 114 1.75 14.61 -21.02
N GLY A 115 2.51 14.72 -22.11
CA GLY A 115 3.91 15.13 -22.12
C GLY A 115 4.16 16.45 -21.38
N GLU A 116 5.42 16.77 -21.09
CA GLU A 116 5.77 18.02 -20.40
C GLU A 116 5.18 19.22 -21.15
N ARG A 117 4.47 20.07 -20.40
CA ARG A 117 3.84 21.30 -20.89
C ARG A 117 4.21 22.45 -19.97
N ARG A 118 4.27 23.65 -20.55
CA ARG A 118 4.46 24.90 -19.81
C ARG A 118 3.42 25.92 -20.25
N TRP A 119 3.10 26.85 -19.36
CA TRP A 119 2.36 28.04 -19.75
C TRP A 119 3.25 28.89 -20.66
N VAL A 120 2.72 29.36 -21.78
CA VAL A 120 3.39 30.29 -22.69
C VAL A 120 2.52 31.53 -22.88
N ARG A 121 3.16 32.70 -22.86
CA ARG A 121 2.47 33.96 -23.16
C ARG A 121 1.78 33.93 -24.54
N SER A 122 0.55 34.41 -24.55
CA SER A 122 -0.25 34.58 -25.76
C SER A 122 -1.03 35.89 -25.69
N LEU A 123 -1.62 36.32 -26.81
CA LEU A 123 -2.48 37.49 -26.84
C LEU A 123 -3.69 37.26 -25.92
N GLY A 124 -3.77 38.01 -24.82
CA GLY A 124 -4.84 37.89 -23.83
C GLY A 124 -4.55 36.99 -22.61
N GLY A 125 -3.34 36.44 -22.45
CA GLY A 125 -2.98 35.69 -21.25
C GLY A 125 -1.84 34.68 -21.42
N VAL A 126 -2.03 33.48 -20.88
CA VAL A 126 -1.17 32.31 -21.11
C VAL A 126 -1.99 31.15 -21.66
N VAL A 127 -1.36 30.33 -22.50
CA VAL A 127 -1.92 29.07 -23.01
C VAL A 127 -0.95 27.92 -22.74
N PRO A 128 -1.42 26.66 -22.70
CA PRO A 128 -0.51 25.52 -22.62
C PRO A 128 0.35 25.42 -23.89
N SER A 129 1.63 25.11 -23.73
CA SER A 129 2.50 24.74 -24.85
C SER A 129 2.05 23.42 -25.48
N ALA A 130 2.53 23.14 -26.70
CA ALA A 130 2.47 21.78 -27.22
C ALA A 130 3.19 20.82 -26.24
N PRO A 131 2.64 19.62 -25.98
CA PRO A 131 3.26 18.63 -25.11
C PRO A 131 4.51 18.05 -25.75
N VAL A 132 5.60 17.97 -24.99
CA VAL A 132 6.83 17.29 -25.42
C VAL A 132 6.57 15.77 -25.45
N PRO A 133 6.75 15.08 -26.60
CA PRO A 133 6.59 13.63 -26.66
C PRO A 133 7.51 12.88 -25.68
N PHE A 134 7.00 11.79 -25.10
CA PHE A 134 7.73 10.96 -24.14
C PHE A 134 7.60 9.48 -24.47
N THR A 135 8.58 8.67 -24.05
CA THR A 135 8.54 7.20 -24.12
C THR A 135 8.21 6.56 -22.77
N GLU A 136 8.47 7.27 -21.68
CA GLU A 136 8.05 6.89 -20.33
C GLU A 136 7.81 8.12 -19.45
N MET A 137 6.91 8.01 -18.48
CA MET A 137 6.65 9.07 -17.50
C MET A 137 6.21 8.49 -16.16
N LEU A 138 6.84 8.91 -15.05
CA LEU A 138 6.48 8.45 -13.71
C LEU A 138 5.02 8.80 -13.36
N LEU A 139 4.34 7.87 -12.69
CA LEU A 139 2.96 8.04 -12.22
C LEU A 139 2.91 8.54 -10.77
N THR A 140 3.43 9.73 -10.54
CA THR A 140 3.63 10.32 -9.21
C THR A 140 2.81 11.58 -8.99
N TYR A 141 2.41 11.85 -7.73
CA TYR A 141 1.52 12.97 -7.40
C TYR A 141 2.15 14.35 -7.65
N ASP A 142 3.48 14.48 -7.67
CA ASP A 142 4.19 15.71 -8.06
C ASP A 142 3.99 16.10 -9.54
N ARG A 143 3.44 15.17 -10.34
CA ARG A 143 3.05 15.39 -11.73
C ARG A 143 1.55 15.57 -11.92
N ALA A 144 0.76 15.49 -10.85
CA ALA A 144 -0.68 15.73 -10.86
C ALA A 144 -1.01 17.17 -10.43
N PHE A 145 -2.26 17.58 -10.63
CA PHE A 145 -2.71 18.90 -10.17
C PHE A 145 -2.46 19.09 -8.68
N GLY A 146 -1.91 20.24 -8.28
CA GLY A 146 -1.69 20.58 -6.88
C GLY A 146 -0.51 21.51 -6.69
N GLY A 147 0.09 21.45 -5.50
CA GLY A 147 1.25 22.25 -5.12
C GLY A 147 0.89 23.48 -4.32
N GLN A 148 1.82 24.43 -4.33
CA GLN A 148 1.77 25.63 -3.50
C GLN A 148 2.03 26.88 -4.33
N ASP A 149 1.38 27.98 -3.94
CA ASP A 149 1.57 29.31 -4.50
C ASP A 149 2.05 30.25 -3.39
N ASP A 150 3.34 30.52 -3.43
CA ASP A 150 4.09 31.38 -2.52
C ASP A 150 4.25 32.82 -3.03
N SER A 151 3.59 33.17 -4.14
CA SER A 151 3.79 34.47 -4.81
C SER A 151 3.39 35.70 -3.98
N ARG A 152 2.67 35.49 -2.87
CA ARG A 152 2.31 36.53 -1.89
C ARG A 152 3.25 36.57 -0.67
N GLY A 153 4.32 35.80 -0.67
CA GLY A 153 5.31 35.70 0.41
C GLY A 153 5.02 34.55 1.39
N GLN A 154 6.02 34.24 2.22
CA GLN A 154 6.02 33.07 3.12
C GLN A 154 4.87 33.06 4.15
N GLY A 155 4.35 34.23 4.54
CA GLY A 155 3.21 34.34 5.46
C GLY A 155 1.83 34.16 4.82
N ALA A 156 1.76 33.95 3.51
CA ALA A 156 0.51 33.88 2.75
C ALA A 156 0.58 32.84 1.62
N VAL A 157 1.22 31.70 1.89
CA VAL A 157 1.30 30.58 0.94
C VAL A 157 -0.08 29.93 0.80
N ALA A 158 -0.59 29.88 -0.43
CA ALA A 158 -1.79 29.11 -0.74
C ALA A 158 -1.38 27.67 -1.10
N VAL A 159 -2.11 26.68 -0.58
CA VAL A 159 -1.81 25.26 -0.80
C VAL A 159 -3.03 24.53 -1.35
N GLU A 160 -2.82 23.64 -2.32
CA GLU A 160 -3.79 22.62 -2.67
C GLU A 160 -3.66 21.46 -1.69
N ALA A 161 -4.44 21.49 -0.60
CA ALA A 161 -4.35 20.52 0.49
C ALA A 161 -4.55 19.06 0.03
N ARG A 162 -5.21 18.84 -1.12
CA ARG A 162 -5.41 17.50 -1.68
C ARG A 162 -4.17 16.89 -2.33
N ASN A 163 -3.15 17.71 -2.63
CA ASN A 163 -1.87 17.27 -3.19
C ASN A 163 -0.79 18.36 -3.00
N LEU A 164 -0.06 18.29 -1.89
CA LEU A 164 0.94 19.31 -1.51
C LEU A 164 2.18 19.32 -2.41
N HIS A 165 2.52 18.18 -3.02
CA HIS A 165 3.68 18.04 -3.91
C HIS A 165 3.35 18.32 -5.38
N GLY A 166 2.07 18.48 -5.73
CA GLY A 166 1.61 18.62 -7.11
C GLY A 166 2.10 19.87 -7.83
N VAL A 167 1.60 20.04 -9.05
CA VAL A 167 1.93 21.17 -9.92
C VAL A 167 0.66 21.81 -10.50
N GLY A 168 0.73 23.08 -10.87
CA GLY A 168 -0.38 23.78 -11.54
C GLY A 168 -1.35 24.53 -10.63
N TYR A 169 -1.28 24.37 -9.30
CA TYR A 169 -2.05 25.19 -8.37
C TYR A 169 -1.41 26.58 -8.22
N ASN A 170 -1.97 27.55 -8.93
CA ASN A 170 -1.52 28.94 -8.88
C ASN A 170 -2.73 29.87 -8.76
N PRO A 171 -3.33 30.07 -7.58
CA PRO A 171 -4.44 31.02 -7.37
C PRO A 171 -4.05 32.49 -7.50
N HIS A 172 -2.80 32.86 -7.22
CA HIS A 172 -2.38 34.24 -7.03
C HIS A 172 -1.31 34.71 -8.02
N ARG A 173 -0.53 33.80 -8.63
CA ARG A 173 0.46 34.18 -9.66
C ARG A 173 -0.17 34.98 -10.79
N THR A 174 0.50 36.05 -11.21
CA THR A 174 0.16 36.86 -12.39
C THR A 174 0.51 36.12 -13.69
N VAL A 175 -0.01 36.59 -14.83
CA VAL A 175 0.34 36.07 -16.16
C VAL A 175 1.86 36.06 -16.40
N ALA A 176 2.57 37.09 -15.94
CA ALA A 176 4.03 37.17 -16.08
C ALA A 176 4.75 36.12 -15.22
N GLN A 177 4.25 35.83 -14.02
CA GLN A 177 4.81 34.80 -13.12
C GLN A 177 4.44 33.38 -13.56
N LEU A 178 3.38 33.22 -14.35
CA LEU A 178 2.97 31.94 -14.90
C LEU A 178 3.79 31.53 -16.12
N ASP A 179 4.31 32.47 -16.90
CA ASP A 179 5.07 32.18 -18.13
C ASP A 179 6.25 31.23 -17.82
N GLY A 180 6.33 30.13 -18.56
CA GLY A 180 7.30 29.06 -18.36
C GLY A 180 7.01 28.11 -17.19
N SER A 181 6.03 28.37 -16.32
CA SER A 181 5.67 27.42 -15.25
C SER A 181 5.03 26.14 -15.80
N ARG A 182 5.25 25.02 -15.10
CA ARG A 182 4.84 23.67 -15.53
C ARG A 182 3.33 23.46 -15.34
N LEU A 183 2.76 22.61 -16.19
CA LEU A 183 1.40 22.08 -16.04
C LEU A 183 1.47 20.62 -15.52
N PRO A 184 0.37 20.11 -14.93
CA PRO A 184 0.22 18.69 -14.64
C PRO A 184 0.44 17.83 -15.87
N ASN A 185 1.05 16.66 -15.67
CA ASN A 185 1.08 15.61 -16.66
C ASN A 185 -0.06 14.61 -16.46
N LEU A 186 -0.43 14.35 -15.20
CA LEU A 186 -1.46 13.41 -14.80
C LEU A 186 -2.77 14.16 -14.61
N GLU A 187 -3.73 13.85 -15.45
CA GLU A 187 -5.04 14.50 -15.49
C GLU A 187 -6.14 13.44 -15.61
N ARG A 188 -7.33 13.74 -15.10
CA ARG A 188 -8.49 12.93 -15.48
C ARG A 188 -8.76 13.14 -16.98
N PRO A 189 -9.13 12.11 -17.74
CA PRO A 189 -9.42 12.26 -19.17
C PRO A 189 -10.52 13.30 -19.50
N ASP A 190 -11.47 13.48 -18.58
CA ASP A 190 -12.60 14.41 -18.67
C ASP A 190 -12.33 15.81 -18.11
N GLN A 191 -11.16 16.04 -17.49
CA GLN A 191 -10.80 17.32 -16.86
C GLN A 191 -9.36 17.74 -17.22
N PRO A 192 -9.05 18.01 -18.50
CA PRO A 192 -7.75 18.55 -18.88
C PRO A 192 -7.58 20.00 -18.39
N MET A 193 -6.37 20.36 -17.97
CA MET A 193 -6.03 21.75 -17.66
C MET A 193 -5.96 22.56 -18.96
N THR A 194 -6.83 23.55 -19.09
CA THR A 194 -6.89 24.44 -20.27
C THR A 194 -6.62 25.89 -19.89
N GLY A 195 -6.93 26.27 -18.65
CA GLY A 195 -6.71 27.61 -18.10
C GLY A 195 -5.84 27.60 -16.83
N PRO A 196 -5.13 28.70 -16.54
CA PRO A 196 -4.23 28.80 -15.39
C PRO A 196 -4.96 28.88 -14.04
N ARG A 197 -6.30 29.05 -14.06
CA ARG A 197 -7.14 29.14 -12.86
C ARG A 197 -8.04 27.93 -12.68
N ASP A 198 -7.91 26.91 -13.54
CA ASP A 198 -8.66 25.67 -13.41
C ASP A 198 -8.41 25.04 -12.03
N ARG A 199 -9.44 24.34 -11.53
CA ARG A 199 -9.39 23.57 -10.30
C ARG A 199 -9.73 22.15 -10.66
N LEU A 200 -8.69 21.33 -10.74
CA LEU A 200 -8.81 19.93 -11.11
C LEU A 200 -8.74 19.05 -9.87
N ASP A 201 -9.12 17.80 -10.03
CA ASP A 201 -8.85 16.78 -9.02
C ASP A 201 -7.43 16.22 -9.21
N PRO A 202 -6.59 16.17 -8.15
CA PRO A 202 -5.34 15.43 -8.20
C PRO A 202 -5.63 13.96 -8.44
N VAL A 203 -4.92 13.36 -9.39
CA VAL A 203 -5.03 11.94 -9.71
C VAL A 203 -3.68 11.24 -9.68
N GLY A 204 -3.68 10.01 -9.19
CA GLY A 204 -2.51 9.15 -9.12
C GLY A 204 -2.95 7.75 -8.68
N PHE A 205 -2.03 6.79 -8.79
CA PHE A 205 -2.28 5.40 -8.38
C PHE A 205 -1.48 4.96 -7.15
N GLY A 206 -0.44 5.72 -6.79
CA GLY A 206 0.46 5.41 -5.69
C GLY A 206 -0.03 5.93 -4.34
N VAL A 207 0.89 6.01 -3.39
CA VAL A 207 0.64 6.40 -2.00
C VAL A 207 0.23 7.86 -1.90
N LEU A 208 -0.86 8.13 -1.17
CA LEU A 208 -1.24 9.45 -0.69
C LEU A 208 -0.42 9.84 0.53
N GLY A 209 0.16 11.04 0.50
CA GLY A 209 0.87 11.60 1.64
C GLY A 209 -0.05 11.72 2.86
N ARG A 210 0.49 11.42 4.06
CA ARG A 210 -0.27 11.51 5.34
C ARG A 210 -0.85 12.89 5.60
N ALA A 211 -0.16 13.94 5.14
CA ALA A 211 -0.58 15.33 5.25
C ALA A 211 -1.57 15.78 4.15
N TYR A 212 -1.99 14.88 3.25
CA TYR A 212 -2.95 15.23 2.22
C TYR A 212 -4.37 15.23 2.81
N GLN A 213 -5.22 16.15 2.36
CA GLN A 213 -6.57 16.35 2.87
C GLN A 213 -7.40 15.05 2.92
N GLN A 214 -7.21 14.16 1.95
CA GLN A 214 -7.89 12.87 1.84
C GLN A 214 -7.64 11.98 3.07
N ARG A 215 -6.43 12.04 3.66
CA ARG A 215 -6.08 11.31 4.87
C ARG A 215 -6.34 12.15 6.11
N LEU A 216 -5.98 13.44 6.10
CA LEU A 216 -6.21 14.35 7.23
C LEU A 216 -7.68 14.44 7.64
N ALA A 217 -8.62 14.27 6.71
CA ALA A 217 -10.05 14.19 7.01
C ALA A 217 -10.43 13.07 8.00
N TYR A 218 -9.56 12.08 8.21
CA TYR A 218 -9.72 10.95 9.13
C TYR A 218 -8.83 11.03 10.37
N ALA A 219 -7.98 12.06 10.49
CA ALA A 219 -7.06 12.21 11.61
C ALA A 219 -7.77 12.58 12.93
N GLY A 220 -9.03 13.00 12.87
CA GLY A 220 -9.77 13.49 14.03
C GLY A 220 -9.42 14.93 14.42
N THR A 221 -9.97 15.37 15.54
CA THR A 221 -9.89 16.77 15.99
C THR A 221 -8.84 16.94 17.11
N TYR A 222 -7.83 17.77 16.85
CA TYR A 222 -6.75 18.10 17.80
C TYR A 222 -6.90 19.54 18.33
N ASP A 223 -7.90 19.76 19.18
CA ASP A 223 -8.20 21.06 19.79
C ASP A 223 -7.69 21.15 21.25
N GLN A 224 -8.06 22.24 21.97
CA GLN A 224 -7.66 22.43 23.36
C GLN A 224 -8.20 21.34 24.29
N ARG A 225 -9.40 20.80 24.01
CA ARG A 225 -9.97 19.70 24.79
C ARG A 225 -9.15 18.43 24.60
N TRP A 226 -8.71 18.14 23.37
CA TRP A 226 -7.76 17.04 23.15
C TRP A 226 -6.47 17.22 23.95
N LEU A 227 -5.91 18.44 23.98
CA LEU A 227 -4.69 18.75 24.76
C LEU A 227 -4.89 18.51 26.27
N ASP A 228 -6.01 18.97 26.82
CA ASP A 228 -6.27 18.95 28.26
C ASP A 228 -6.67 17.55 28.77
N ASP A 229 -7.47 16.81 27.99
CA ASP A 229 -8.16 15.60 28.48
C ASP A 229 -7.76 14.28 27.77
N VAL A 230 -7.22 14.32 26.55
CA VAL A 230 -7.02 13.11 25.70
C VAL A 230 -5.55 12.82 25.42
N CYS A 231 -4.73 13.86 25.30
CA CYS A 231 -3.29 13.75 25.07
C CYS A 231 -2.65 12.79 26.11
N PRO A 232 -1.81 11.82 25.68
CA PRO A 232 -1.17 11.67 24.37
C PRO A 232 -1.88 10.70 23.39
N PHE A 233 -3.13 10.29 23.65
CA PHE A 233 -3.83 9.34 22.79
C PHE A 233 -4.43 10.01 21.53
N LEU A 234 -4.80 9.19 20.55
CA LEU A 234 -5.49 9.68 19.35
C LEU A 234 -6.86 10.28 19.73
N PRO A 235 -7.35 11.29 18.99
CA PRO A 235 -8.69 11.84 19.20
C PRO A 235 -9.79 10.78 19.17
N GLU A 236 -10.88 11.03 19.89
CA GLU A 236 -12.02 10.11 19.96
C GLU A 236 -12.67 9.88 18.58
N ASP A 237 -12.69 10.93 17.75
CA ASP A 237 -13.17 10.94 16.37
C ASP A 237 -12.12 10.48 15.34
N PHE A 238 -10.94 10.01 15.77
CA PHE A 238 -9.96 9.39 14.87
C PHE A 238 -10.58 8.17 14.17
N ASP A 239 -10.36 8.10 12.86
CA ASP A 239 -10.85 7.06 11.99
C ASP A 239 -9.71 6.29 11.34
N ALA A 240 -9.74 4.95 11.44
CA ALA A 240 -8.70 4.07 10.92
C ALA A 240 -8.52 4.18 9.38
N ARG A 241 -9.47 4.78 8.66
CA ARG A 241 -9.30 5.15 7.24
C ARG A 241 -8.12 6.09 7.01
N TYR A 242 -7.62 6.80 8.04
CA TYR A 242 -6.35 7.54 7.99
C TYR A 242 -5.15 6.65 7.57
N PHE A 243 -5.19 5.36 7.89
CA PHE A 243 -4.12 4.40 7.56
C PHE A 243 -4.22 3.83 6.14
N MET A 244 -5.28 4.15 5.38
CA MET A 244 -5.34 3.81 3.97
C MET A 244 -4.36 4.68 3.18
N SER A 245 -3.59 4.03 2.30
CA SER A 245 -2.50 4.65 1.54
C SER A 245 -2.98 5.02 0.14
N ALA A 246 -3.84 4.21 -0.45
CA ALA A 246 -4.40 4.45 -1.78
C ALA A 246 -5.53 5.49 -1.72
N PRO A 247 -5.82 6.19 -2.83
CA PRO A 247 -7.06 6.97 -2.97
C PRO A 247 -8.30 6.07 -2.86
N GLN A 248 -9.42 6.65 -2.44
CA GLN A 248 -10.66 5.91 -2.13
C GLN A 248 -11.23 5.13 -3.33
N ASP A 249 -10.97 5.59 -4.55
CA ASP A 249 -11.34 4.90 -5.80
C ASP A 249 -10.52 3.63 -6.08
N GLN A 250 -9.59 3.28 -5.18
CA GLN A 250 -8.78 2.07 -5.20
C GLN A 250 -8.95 1.23 -3.91
N TRP A 251 -10.05 1.45 -3.16
CA TRP A 251 -10.40 0.67 -1.99
C TRP A 251 -11.43 -0.40 -2.34
N PHE A 252 -11.27 -1.57 -1.72
CA PHE A 252 -12.10 -2.75 -1.93
C PHE A 252 -12.52 -3.34 -0.59
N PRO A 253 -13.68 -4.01 -0.49
CA PRO A 253 -14.12 -4.60 0.77
C PRO A 253 -13.11 -5.61 1.35
N HIS A 254 -12.56 -6.50 0.52
CA HIS A 254 -11.55 -7.50 0.89
C HIS A 254 -11.04 -8.22 -0.38
N PHE A 255 -9.89 -8.89 -0.28
CA PHE A 255 -9.40 -9.83 -1.29
C PHE A 255 -9.43 -11.28 -0.74
N LEU A 256 -9.97 -12.21 -1.52
CA LEU A 256 -10.08 -13.65 -1.22
C LEU A 256 -9.16 -14.53 -2.08
N GLY A 257 -8.60 -13.96 -3.15
CA GLY A 257 -7.88 -14.67 -4.20
C GLY A 257 -8.78 -14.95 -5.40
N GLY A 258 -8.15 -14.95 -6.59
CA GLY A 258 -8.81 -15.08 -7.89
C GLY A 258 -9.15 -13.74 -8.53
N GLU A 259 -9.13 -12.63 -7.78
CA GLU A 259 -9.34 -11.30 -8.33
C GLU A 259 -8.28 -10.97 -9.37
N ARG A 260 -8.73 -10.36 -10.47
CA ARG A 260 -7.90 -9.93 -11.58
C ARG A 260 -7.64 -8.43 -11.50
N ILE A 261 -6.36 -8.09 -11.51
CA ILE A 261 -5.86 -6.72 -11.65
C ILE A 261 -5.21 -6.60 -13.02
N ARG A 262 -5.53 -5.53 -13.76
CA ARG A 262 -4.92 -5.21 -15.05
C ARG A 262 -4.38 -3.78 -15.04
N CYS A 263 -3.15 -3.63 -15.48
CA CYS A 263 -2.46 -2.36 -15.66
C CYS A 263 -2.23 -2.14 -17.15
N VAL A 264 -2.87 -1.13 -17.73
CA VAL A 264 -2.81 -0.82 -19.17
C VAL A 264 -1.83 0.32 -19.41
N HIS A 265 -0.92 0.14 -20.37
CA HIS A 265 0.12 1.11 -20.76
C HIS A 265 1.03 1.53 -19.60
N MET A 266 1.33 0.59 -18.70
CA MET A 266 2.24 0.79 -17.56
C MET A 266 3.52 -0.06 -17.62
N ALA A 267 3.69 -0.81 -18.71
CA ALA A 267 4.82 -1.66 -19.02
C ALA A 267 5.06 -1.64 -20.55
N ASN A 268 6.08 -2.35 -21.04
CA ASN A 268 6.31 -2.50 -22.47
C ASN A 268 5.16 -3.26 -23.15
N GLU A 269 4.59 -4.23 -22.43
CA GLU A 269 3.37 -4.92 -22.78
C GLU A 269 2.16 -3.96 -22.67
N PRO A 270 1.21 -3.99 -23.62
CA PRO A 270 0.03 -3.14 -23.56
C PRO A 270 -0.79 -3.32 -22.28
N VAL A 271 -0.82 -4.54 -21.74
CA VAL A 271 -1.51 -4.90 -20.52
C VAL A 271 -0.66 -5.88 -19.72
N VAL A 272 -0.38 -5.54 -18.46
CA VAL A 272 0.13 -6.49 -17.46
C VAL A 272 -1.03 -6.88 -16.57
N GLN A 273 -1.15 -8.17 -16.28
CA GLN A 273 -2.25 -8.69 -15.49
C GLN A 273 -1.74 -9.52 -14.31
N TYR A 274 -2.55 -9.57 -13.27
CA TYR A 274 -2.30 -10.28 -12.02
C TYR A 274 -3.60 -10.96 -11.60
N VAL A 275 -3.51 -12.23 -11.24
CA VAL A 275 -4.60 -13.00 -10.64
C VAL A 275 -4.15 -13.32 -9.22
N LEU A 276 -4.78 -12.68 -8.24
CA LEU A 276 -4.35 -12.78 -6.85
C LEU A 276 -4.38 -14.24 -6.39
N PRO A 277 -3.32 -14.76 -5.77
CA PRO A 277 -3.32 -16.13 -5.29
C PRO A 277 -4.25 -16.26 -4.08
N SER A 278 -5.03 -17.36 -4.02
CA SER A 278 -5.77 -17.70 -2.81
C SER A 278 -4.81 -18.31 -1.79
N MET A 279 -4.49 -17.57 -0.73
CA MET A 279 -3.56 -17.98 0.30
C MET A 279 -4.10 -17.77 1.70
N HIS A 280 -3.86 -18.77 2.55
CA HIS A 280 -4.16 -18.69 3.97
C HIS A 280 -2.86 -18.45 4.73
N VAL A 281 -2.78 -17.34 5.45
CA VAL A 281 -1.62 -16.99 6.26
C VAL A 281 -2.03 -17.04 7.73
N PRO A 282 -1.96 -18.22 8.39
CA PRO A 282 -2.25 -18.30 9.82
C PRO A 282 -1.09 -17.71 10.63
N ILE A 283 -1.43 -16.97 11.68
CA ILE A 283 -0.50 -16.39 12.64
C ILE A 283 -0.92 -16.84 14.04
N ALA A 284 0.00 -17.51 14.73
CA ALA A 284 -0.19 -17.93 16.12
C ALA A 284 0.58 -17.01 17.07
N PHE A 285 -0.15 -16.35 17.96
CA PHE A 285 0.39 -15.54 19.05
C PHE A 285 0.49 -16.40 20.32
N CYS A 286 1.71 -16.73 20.72
CA CYS A 286 1.98 -17.58 21.88
C CYS A 286 2.25 -16.72 23.11
N PHE A 287 1.22 -16.54 23.93
CA PHE A 287 1.33 -15.91 25.24
C PHE A 287 1.83 -16.92 26.28
N ARG A 288 2.18 -16.44 27.47
CA ARG A 288 2.64 -17.27 28.58
C ARG A 288 1.62 -18.33 29.01
N ASP A 289 0.33 -18.00 28.95
CA ASP A 289 -0.79 -18.78 29.48
C ASP A 289 -1.74 -19.31 28.40
N ARG A 290 -1.65 -18.80 27.17
CA ARG A 290 -2.55 -19.16 26.06
C ARG A 290 -1.91 -18.99 24.69
N GLU A 291 -2.56 -19.54 23.68
CA GLU A 291 -2.25 -19.35 22.26
C GLU A 291 -3.48 -18.76 21.58
N ILE A 292 -3.29 -17.74 20.75
CA ILE A 292 -4.35 -17.15 19.92
C ILE A 292 -3.93 -17.32 18.46
N VAL A 293 -4.76 -17.97 17.65
CA VAL A 293 -4.51 -18.14 16.21
C VAL A 293 -5.49 -17.27 15.43
N GLN A 294 -4.97 -16.48 14.49
CA GLN A 294 -5.73 -15.63 13.59
C GLN A 294 -5.26 -15.85 12.15
N LEU A 295 -6.09 -15.51 11.18
CA LEU A 295 -5.68 -15.41 9.78
C LEU A 295 -5.26 -13.97 9.48
N GLY A 296 -4.16 -13.80 8.77
CA GLY A 296 -3.80 -12.53 8.17
C GLY A 296 -4.79 -12.17 7.07
N ILE A 297 -5.23 -10.92 7.05
CA ILE A 297 -6.12 -10.38 6.03
C ILE A 297 -5.27 -9.70 4.95
N CYS A 298 -5.45 -10.08 3.69
CA CYS A 298 -4.80 -9.40 2.57
C CYS A 298 -5.46 -8.03 2.39
N ASP A 299 -4.77 -6.97 2.82
CA ASP A 299 -5.32 -5.61 2.82
C ASP A 299 -4.59 -4.64 1.89
N THR A 300 -3.42 -5.01 1.38
CA THR A 300 -2.66 -4.15 0.47
C THR A 300 -2.07 -4.99 -0.65
N VAL A 301 -2.38 -4.62 -1.90
CA VAL A 301 -1.74 -5.13 -3.10
C VAL A 301 -1.00 -3.98 -3.76
N LEU A 302 0.33 -4.09 -3.86
CA LEU A 302 1.14 -3.13 -4.61
C LEU A 302 1.64 -3.80 -5.88
N VAL A 303 1.37 -3.21 -7.04
CA VAL A 303 1.82 -3.73 -8.33
C VAL A 303 2.90 -2.84 -8.94
N GLU A 304 3.87 -3.49 -9.58
CA GLU A 304 4.94 -2.86 -10.36
C GLU A 304 4.92 -3.44 -11.78
N PRO A 305 4.09 -2.87 -12.66
CA PRO A 305 3.80 -3.46 -13.97
C PRO A 305 5.04 -3.66 -14.83
N ALA A 306 5.93 -2.67 -14.88
CA ALA A 306 7.17 -2.75 -15.66
C ALA A 306 8.15 -3.84 -15.18
N CYS A 307 7.99 -4.33 -13.95
CA CYS A 307 8.80 -5.41 -13.38
C CYS A 307 8.06 -6.75 -13.38
N HIS A 308 6.82 -6.82 -13.90
CA HIS A 308 5.94 -7.99 -13.76
C HIS A 308 5.83 -8.50 -12.32
N ARG A 309 5.85 -7.57 -11.35
CA ARG A 309 5.95 -7.89 -9.93
C ARG A 309 4.75 -7.35 -9.17
N ALA A 310 4.36 -8.06 -8.12
CA ALA A 310 3.40 -7.60 -7.13
C ALA A 310 3.86 -7.95 -5.72
N MET A 311 3.48 -7.12 -4.76
CA MET A 311 3.68 -7.34 -3.33
C MET A 311 2.32 -7.36 -2.65
N LEU A 312 2.05 -8.45 -1.94
CA LEU A 312 0.81 -8.63 -1.18
C LEU A 312 1.15 -8.60 0.31
N LEU A 313 0.35 -7.87 1.08
CA LEU A 313 0.51 -7.75 2.51
C LEU A 313 -0.69 -8.36 3.23
N TRP A 314 -0.40 -9.31 4.11
CA TRP A 314 -1.36 -9.84 5.08
C TRP A 314 -1.10 -9.23 6.44
N ARG A 315 -2.15 -8.70 7.07
CA ARG A 315 -2.07 -8.10 8.39
C ARG A 315 -3.01 -8.77 9.37
N THR A 316 -2.56 -8.94 10.60
CA THR A 316 -3.43 -9.20 11.74
C THR A 316 -2.86 -8.56 12.99
N ARG A 317 -3.70 -8.43 14.02
CA ARG A 317 -3.29 -7.89 15.31
C ARG A 317 -3.95 -8.59 16.48
N VAL A 318 -3.23 -8.69 17.58
CA VAL A 318 -3.78 -9.17 18.86
C VAL A 318 -3.55 -8.13 19.94
N ARG A 319 -4.57 -7.95 20.79
CA ARG A 319 -4.46 -7.07 21.95
C ARG A 319 -3.42 -7.64 22.93
N LEU A 320 -2.51 -6.78 23.36
CA LEU A 320 -1.56 -7.06 24.42
C LEU A 320 -2.19 -6.80 25.79
N GLY A 321 -1.77 -7.60 26.78
CA GLY A 321 -2.10 -7.35 28.17
C GLY A 321 -1.25 -6.22 28.75
N LYS A 322 -1.41 -5.97 30.05
CA LYS A 322 -0.62 -4.95 30.78
C LYS A 322 0.90 -5.16 30.72
N LYS A 323 1.35 -6.40 30.48
CA LYS A 323 2.77 -6.75 30.37
C LYS A 323 3.05 -7.19 28.94
N LEU A 324 3.75 -6.36 28.18
CA LEU A 324 4.16 -6.67 26.80
C LEU A 324 4.93 -8.01 26.71
N GLY A 325 5.70 -8.34 27.76
CA GLY A 325 6.46 -9.59 27.85
C GLY A 325 5.63 -10.87 28.00
N ASP A 326 4.31 -10.77 28.19
CA ASP A 326 3.41 -11.92 28.22
C ASP A 326 3.30 -12.59 26.85
N LEU A 327 3.43 -11.82 25.75
CA LEU A 327 3.58 -12.37 24.41
C LEU A 327 5.04 -12.84 24.22
N ARG A 328 5.22 -14.16 24.24
CA ARG A 328 6.55 -14.79 24.17
C ARG A 328 7.05 -14.83 22.74
N SER A 329 6.22 -15.36 21.84
CA SER A 329 6.58 -15.55 20.44
C SER A 329 5.37 -15.45 19.52
N VAL A 330 5.65 -15.20 18.24
CA VAL A 330 4.72 -15.28 17.13
C VAL A 330 5.23 -16.35 16.16
N LEU A 331 4.32 -17.19 15.67
CA LEU A 331 4.59 -18.17 14.62
C LEU A 331 3.79 -17.77 13.38
N VAL A 332 4.45 -17.66 12.23
CA VAL A 332 3.85 -17.22 10.97
C VAL A 332 3.80 -18.38 9.98
N GLY A 333 2.65 -18.57 9.34
CA GLY A 333 2.41 -19.64 8.40
C GLY A 333 1.92 -20.95 9.05
N PRO A 334 1.56 -21.95 8.22
CA PRO A 334 1.10 -23.24 8.71
C PRO A 334 2.13 -23.85 9.65
N GLN A 335 1.69 -24.20 10.85
CA GLN A 335 2.54 -24.90 11.81
C GLN A 335 2.43 -26.41 11.55
N PRO A 336 3.55 -27.15 11.56
CA PRO A 336 3.47 -28.60 11.59
C PRO A 336 2.63 -29.01 12.81
N PRO A 337 1.81 -30.06 12.71
CA PRO A 337 1.05 -30.54 13.86
C PRO A 337 2.02 -30.73 15.03
N LYS A 338 1.74 -30.15 16.20
CA LYS A 338 2.52 -30.43 17.40
C LYS A 338 2.50 -31.95 17.58
N GLN A 339 3.63 -32.63 17.33
CA GLN A 339 3.82 -34.01 17.74
C GLN A 339 3.64 -33.99 19.26
N ALA A 340 2.51 -34.48 19.73
CA ALA A 340 2.35 -34.66 21.15
C ALA A 340 3.42 -35.68 21.57
N PRO A 341 4.18 -35.37 22.63
CA PRO A 341 5.32 -36.17 23.00
C PRO A 341 4.86 -37.61 23.23
N LEU A 342 5.57 -38.56 22.61
CA LEU A 342 5.52 -39.94 23.03
C LEU A 342 5.82 -39.96 24.53
N LEU A 343 4.83 -40.30 25.35
CA LEU A 343 4.98 -40.26 26.81
C LEU A 343 5.90 -41.38 27.31
N GLY A 344 6.16 -42.37 26.46
CA GLY A 344 7.02 -43.52 26.73
C GLY A 344 6.46 -44.79 26.09
N TYR A 345 7.04 -45.93 26.46
CA TYR A 345 6.53 -47.24 26.08
C TYR A 345 5.98 -47.96 27.31
N ARG A 346 4.80 -48.58 27.19
CA ARG A 346 4.22 -49.43 28.23
C ARG A 346 4.04 -50.84 27.65
N GLY A 347 4.79 -51.81 28.16
CA GLY A 347 4.81 -53.17 27.61
C GLY A 347 5.24 -53.25 26.14
N GLY A 348 6.21 -52.42 25.73
CA GLY A 348 6.70 -52.36 24.35
C GLY A 348 5.82 -51.59 23.37
N LYS A 349 4.67 -51.05 23.81
CA LYS A 349 3.77 -50.24 22.96
C LYS A 349 3.92 -48.74 23.26
N PRO A 350 3.99 -47.88 22.24
CA PRO A 350 4.09 -46.43 22.42
C PRO A 350 2.82 -45.89 23.07
N HIS A 351 2.97 -45.00 24.06
CA HIS A 351 1.88 -44.42 24.82
C HIS A 351 1.79 -42.91 24.60
N PHE A 352 0.57 -42.41 24.40
CA PHE A 352 0.31 -41.01 24.08
C PHE A 352 -0.73 -40.40 25.01
N ARG A 353 -0.71 -39.07 25.13
CA ARG A 353 -1.65 -38.33 25.99
C ARG A 353 -3.06 -38.27 25.41
N THR A 354 -3.19 -38.23 24.09
CA THR A 354 -4.49 -38.16 23.40
C THR A 354 -4.51 -39.08 22.18
N LEU A 355 -5.71 -39.42 21.68
CA LEU A 355 -5.88 -40.25 20.49
C LEU A 355 -5.30 -39.58 19.23
N GLY A 356 -5.44 -38.25 19.10
CA GLY A 356 -4.89 -37.49 17.98
C GLY A 356 -3.36 -37.58 17.90
N SER A 357 -2.69 -37.63 19.04
CA SER A 357 -1.25 -37.85 19.16
C SER A 357 -0.81 -39.21 18.62
N ALA A 358 -1.56 -40.26 18.96
CA ALA A 358 -1.28 -41.62 18.51
C ALA A 358 -1.45 -41.74 16.98
N LEU A 359 -2.50 -41.13 16.42
CA LEU A 359 -2.77 -41.14 14.99
C LEU A 359 -1.70 -40.39 14.19
N ALA A 360 -1.20 -39.27 14.69
CA ALA A 360 -0.10 -38.52 14.06
C ALA A 360 1.19 -39.35 14.00
N TRP A 361 1.56 -39.99 15.11
CA TRP A 361 2.75 -40.84 15.20
C TRP A 361 2.68 -42.06 14.28
N ILE A 362 1.50 -42.70 14.16
CA ILE A 362 1.29 -43.83 13.25
C ILE A 362 1.49 -43.41 11.78
N ARG A 363 0.90 -42.29 11.36
CA ARG A 363 1.01 -41.79 9.97
C ARG A 363 2.46 -41.48 9.57
N GLU A 364 3.26 -41.02 10.51
CA GLU A 364 4.66 -40.67 10.27
C GLU A 364 5.51 -41.91 10.00
N ARG A 365 5.35 -42.98 10.79
CA ARG A 365 6.01 -44.27 10.54
C ARG A 365 5.57 -44.94 9.25
N SER A 366 4.28 -44.84 8.91
CA SER A 366 3.78 -45.35 7.63
C SER A 366 4.39 -44.63 6.41
N ARG A 367 4.88 -43.40 6.57
CA ARG A 367 5.64 -42.69 5.51
C ARG A 367 7.12 -43.06 5.49
N THR A 368 7.71 -43.44 6.63
CA THR A 368 9.12 -43.84 6.71
C THR A 368 9.36 -45.28 6.23
N ASP A 369 8.35 -46.15 6.29
CA ASP A 369 8.41 -47.54 5.79
C ASP A 369 8.16 -47.63 4.25
N GLN A 370 7.92 -46.51 3.57
CA GLN A 370 7.69 -46.44 2.10
C GLN A 370 8.86 -45.81 1.32
N THR A 371 9.97 -45.53 2.01
CA THR A 371 11.27 -45.15 1.44
C THR A 371 12.28 -46.22 1.77
#